data_AF-A0A1D8ARM1-F1
#
_entry.id   AF-A0A1D8ARM1-F1
#
_cell.length_a   1.000
_cell.length_b   1.000
_cell.length_c   1.000
_cell.angle_alpha   90.00
_cell.angle_beta   90.00
_cell.angle_gamma   90.00
#
_symmetry.space_group_name_H-M   'P 1'
#
loop_
_entity.id
_entity.type
_entity.pdbx_description
1 polymer ?
#
loop_
_entity_poly.entity_id
_entity_poly.type
_entity_poly.pdbx_seq_one_letter_code
_entity_poly.pdbx_strand_id
1 'polypeptide(L)'
;MKTFRELYCERRGISTHAFEHELVHRSLHWQARPFYWLLGMNRAYTSPDYEFVRCVGDLRVWKEYRNEAIEYHYHPHNRGFLRTVLRLRVSAKRLQAVLERELKEMAA
;
A
#
# COMPACT_ATOMS: atom_id res chain seq x y z
N MET A 1 2.84 -13.70 17.11
CA MET A 1 2.31 -13.78 15.74
C MET A 1 2.95 -12.64 14.97
N LYS A 2 3.65 -12.93 13.87
CA LYS A 2 4.36 -11.90 13.11
C LYS A 2 3.37 -11.02 12.35
N THR A 3 3.69 -9.75 12.16
CA THR A 3 2.88 -8.83 11.34
C THR A 3 3.08 -9.12 9.85
N PHE A 4 2.20 -8.59 9.00
CA PHE A 4 2.40 -8.67 7.55
C PHE A 4 3.76 -8.13 7.12
N ARG A 5 4.15 -6.99 7.68
CA ARG A 5 5.44 -6.35 7.42
C ARG A 5 6.59 -7.31 7.69
N GLU A 6 6.61 -7.93 8.87
CA GLU A 6 7.68 -8.86 9.27
C GLU A 6 7.74 -10.06 8.32
N LEU A 7 6.60 -10.67 8.03
CA LEU A 7 6.50 -11.84 7.14
C LEU A 7 6.94 -11.52 5.71
N TYR A 8 6.50 -10.38 5.19
CA TYR A 8 6.84 -9.91 3.86
C TYR A 8 8.33 -9.58 3.75
N CYS A 9 8.90 -8.88 4.74
CA CYS A 9 10.32 -8.52 4.77
C CYS A 9 11.23 -9.75 4.85
N GLU A 10 10.91 -10.70 5.73
CA GLU A 10 11.67 -11.96 5.87
C GLU A 10 11.72 -12.75 4.57
N ARG A 11 10.57 -12.88 3.88
CA ARG A 11 10.47 -13.63 2.63
C ARG A 11 11.20 -12.95 1.47
N ARG A 12 11.07 -11.63 1.36
CA ARG A 12 11.66 -10.83 0.27
C ARG A 12 13.13 -10.49 0.53
N GLY A 13 13.65 -10.73 1.74
CA GLY A 13 14.99 -10.34 2.14
C GLY A 13 15.18 -8.82 2.16
N ILE A 14 14.11 -8.06 2.41
CA ILE A 14 14.16 -6.59 2.45
C ILE A 14 14.13 -6.07 3.88
N SER A 15 14.65 -4.86 4.11
CA SER A 15 14.53 -4.22 5.40
C SER A 15 13.10 -3.71 5.65
N THR A 16 12.71 -3.66 6.92
CA THR A 16 11.43 -3.06 7.35
C THR A 16 11.30 -1.58 6.97
N HIS A 17 12.42 -0.89 6.79
CA HIS A 17 12.48 0.49 6.28
C HIS A 17 12.16 0.58 4.78
N ALA A 18 12.48 -0.45 3.99
CA ALA A 18 12.18 -0.49 2.55
C ALA A 18 10.76 -0.96 2.25
N PHE A 19 10.11 -1.63 3.21
CA PHE A 19 8.77 -2.21 3.09
C PHE A 19 7.75 -1.25 2.49
N GLU A 20 7.60 -0.07 3.09
CA GLU A 20 6.54 0.87 2.71
C GLU A 20 6.75 1.40 1.30
N HIS A 21 7.98 1.77 0.97
CA HIS A 21 8.32 2.25 -0.37
C HIS A 21 8.08 1.17 -1.43
N GLU A 22 8.48 -0.07 -1.16
CA GLU A 22 8.31 -1.17 -2.12
C GLU A 22 6.82 -1.51 -2.31
N LEU A 23 6.07 -1.60 -1.21
CA LEU A 23 4.67 -1.99 -1.25
C LEU A 23 3.78 -0.89 -1.83
N VAL A 24 4.06 0.39 -1.55
CA VAL A 24 3.46 1.53 -2.27
C VAL A 24 3.70 1.35 -3.77
N HIS A 25 4.96 1.20 -4.18
CA HIS A 25 5.32 1.15 -5.60
C HIS A 25 4.66 0.00 -6.37
N ARG A 26 4.56 -1.19 -5.76
CA ARG A 26 3.85 -2.35 -6.33
C ARG A 26 2.34 -2.14 -6.44
N SER A 27 1.79 -1.39 -5.51
CA SER A 27 0.35 -1.16 -5.39
C SER A 27 -0.15 0.04 -6.21
N LEU A 28 0.76 0.85 -6.76
CA LEU A 28 0.42 1.92 -7.70
C LEU A 28 -0.19 1.38 -9.00
N HIS A 29 -1.03 2.19 -9.62
CA HIS A 29 -1.41 2.00 -11.01
C HIS A 29 -0.19 2.11 -11.92
N TRP A 30 -0.11 1.30 -12.98
CA TRP A 30 1.04 1.26 -13.88
C TRP A 30 1.39 2.66 -14.43
N GLN A 31 0.37 3.41 -14.85
CA GLN A 31 0.48 4.78 -15.34
C GLN A 31 0.86 5.77 -14.23
N ALA A 32 0.54 5.48 -12.97
CA ALA A 32 0.83 6.37 -11.85
C ALA A 32 2.30 6.29 -11.41
N ARG A 33 2.99 5.16 -11.62
CA ARG A 33 4.39 4.95 -11.19
C ARG A 33 5.35 6.10 -11.56
N PRO A 34 5.43 6.56 -12.83
CA PRO A 34 6.33 7.66 -13.19
C PRO A 34 5.92 8.99 -12.55
N PHE A 35 4.62 9.32 -12.52
CA PHE A 35 4.14 10.56 -11.91
C PHE A 35 4.28 10.56 -10.39
N TYR A 36 4.16 9.40 -9.75
CA TYR A 36 4.25 9.25 -8.31
C TYR A 36 5.66 9.58 -7.79
N TRP A 37 6.69 9.29 -8.59
CA TRP A 37 8.06 9.71 -8.27
C TRP A 37 8.18 11.24 -8.21
N LEU A 38 7.61 11.95 -9.20
CA LEU A 38 7.59 13.42 -9.22
C LEU A 38 6.76 13.99 -8.06
N LEU A 39 5.61 13.38 -7.77
CA LEU A 39 4.74 13.79 -6.67
C LEU A 39 5.32 13.45 -5.28
N GLY A 40 6.33 12.58 -5.21
CA GLY A 40 7.05 12.22 -3.99
C GLY A 40 7.77 13.40 -3.33
N MET A 41 7.98 14.50 -4.06
CA MET A 41 8.46 15.76 -3.47
C MET A 41 7.44 16.42 -2.55
N ASN A 42 6.14 16.16 -2.77
CA ASN A 42 5.07 16.65 -1.92
C ASN A 42 4.65 15.57 -0.90
N ARG A 43 5.25 15.61 0.28
CA ARG A 43 4.93 14.66 1.36
C ARG A 43 3.44 14.67 1.76
N ALA A 44 2.78 15.82 1.72
CA ALA A 44 1.34 15.89 2.05
C ALA A 44 0.49 15.12 1.03
N TYR A 45 0.93 15.06 -0.23
CA TYR A 45 0.25 14.29 -1.27
C TYR A 45 0.40 12.78 -1.10
N THR A 46 1.61 12.31 -0.77
CA THR A 46 1.90 10.87 -0.67
C THR A 46 1.59 10.29 0.71
N SER A 47 1.53 11.10 1.76
CA SER A 47 1.30 10.66 3.15
C SER A 47 0.13 9.68 3.31
N PRO A 48 -1.07 9.90 2.72
CA PRO A 48 -2.18 8.97 2.90
C PRO A 48 -1.92 7.57 2.32
N ASP A 49 -1.07 7.46 1.29
CA ASP A 49 -0.71 6.18 0.69
C ASP A 49 0.27 5.40 1.57
N TYR A 50 1.28 6.10 2.11
CA TYR A 50 2.24 5.51 3.04
C TYR A 50 1.58 5.13 4.36
N GLU A 51 0.67 5.96 4.86
CA GLU A 51 -0.11 5.66 6.06
C GLU A 51 -0.97 4.40 5.88
N PHE A 52 -1.70 4.30 4.76
CA PHE A 52 -2.47 3.12 4.43
C PHE A 52 -1.59 1.86 4.35
N VAL A 53 -0.46 1.93 3.66
CA VAL A 53 0.49 0.82 3.54
C VAL A 53 1.09 0.43 4.89
N ARG A 54 1.38 1.41 5.76
CA ARG A 54 1.86 1.18 7.12
C ARG A 54 0.81 0.46 7.96
N CYS A 55 -0.44 0.93 7.98
CA CYS A 55 -1.54 0.26 8.69
C CYS A 55 -1.72 -1.19 8.22
N VAL A 56 -1.71 -1.41 6.91
CA VAL A 56 -1.76 -2.75 6.31
C VAL A 56 -0.57 -3.62 6.73
N GLY A 57 0.63 -3.04 6.81
CA GLY A 57 1.84 -3.72 7.28
C GLY A 57 1.75 -4.20 8.73
N ASP A 58 1.03 -3.47 9.57
CA ASP A 58 0.92 -3.76 11.00
C ASP A 58 -0.24 -4.73 11.33
N LEU A 59 -1.06 -5.07 10.34
CA LEU A 59 -2.11 -6.08 10.46
C LEU A 59 -1.53 -7.44 10.84
N ARG A 60 -2.18 -8.06 11.82
CA ARG A 60 -1.94 -9.45 12.24
C ARG A 60 -3.00 -10.40 11.68
N VAL A 61 -4.18 -9.88 11.32
CA VAL A 61 -5.33 -10.66 10.84
C VAL A 61 -5.85 -10.08 9.52
N TRP A 62 -5.89 -10.92 8.47
CA TRP A 62 -6.25 -10.49 7.11
C TRP A 62 -7.68 -9.97 6.95
N LYS A 63 -8.60 -10.43 7.81
CA LYS A 63 -9.99 -9.92 7.82
C LYS A 63 -10.06 -8.41 8.08
N GLU A 64 -9.06 -7.83 8.72
CA GLU A 64 -9.00 -6.40 9.06
C GLU A 64 -8.64 -5.52 7.85
N TYR A 65 -8.03 -6.10 6.79
CA TYR A 65 -7.66 -5.38 5.57
C TYR A 65 -8.84 -4.64 4.93
N ARG A 66 -10.04 -5.24 4.96
CA ARG A 66 -11.23 -4.62 4.35
C ARG A 66 -11.58 -3.31 5.05
N ASN A 67 -11.39 -3.22 6.37
CA ASN A 67 -11.70 -2.01 7.12
C ASN A 67 -10.69 -0.91 6.79
N GLU A 68 -9.39 -1.24 6.76
CA GLU A 68 -8.32 -0.31 6.34
C GLU A 68 -8.53 0.21 4.92
N ALA A 69 -8.94 -0.67 3.99
CA ALA A 69 -9.18 -0.29 2.60
C ALA A 69 -10.40 0.65 2.45
N ILE A 70 -11.44 0.46 3.29
CA ILE A 70 -12.61 1.35 3.35
C ILE A 70 -12.19 2.71 3.91
N GLU A 71 -11.48 2.74 5.03
CA GLU A 71 -10.99 3.97 5.66
C GLU A 71 -10.11 4.78 4.70
N TYR A 72 -9.15 4.12 4.06
CA TYR A 72 -8.35 4.74 3.01
C TYR A 72 -9.21 5.27 1.88
N HIS A 73 -10.22 4.53 1.39
CA HIS A 73 -11.06 5.01 0.29
C HIS A 73 -11.81 6.30 0.64
N TYR A 74 -12.32 6.42 1.86
CA TYR A 74 -13.09 7.58 2.32
C TYR A 74 -12.24 8.72 2.91
N HIS A 75 -10.92 8.54 2.98
CA HIS A 75 -10.01 9.54 3.51
C HIS A 75 -10.16 10.90 2.79
N PRO A 76 -10.28 12.03 3.51
CA PRO A 76 -10.60 13.34 2.92
C PRO A 76 -9.57 13.79 1.87
N HIS A 77 -8.30 13.38 2.03
CA HIS A 77 -7.23 13.70 1.07
C HIS A 77 -7.35 12.94 -0.27
N ASN A 78 -8.25 11.96 -0.39
CA ASN A 78 -8.48 11.21 -1.64
C ASN A 78 -9.50 11.85 -2.59
N ARG A 79 -9.92 13.11 -2.35
CA ARG A 79 -10.94 13.81 -3.16
C ARG A 79 -10.40 14.61 -4.35
N GLY A 80 -9.10 14.90 -4.41
CA GLY A 80 -8.51 15.77 -5.45
C GLY A 80 -8.45 15.16 -6.85
N PHE A 81 -8.45 16.01 -7.88
CA PHE A 81 -8.46 15.60 -9.31
C PHE A 81 -7.38 14.54 -9.65
N LEU A 82 -6.15 14.74 -9.19
CA LEU A 82 -5.03 13.81 -9.43
C LEU A 82 -5.29 12.40 -8.84
N ARG A 83 -5.93 12.34 -7.66
CA ARG A 83 -6.16 11.10 -6.91
C ARG A 83 -7.45 10.39 -7.35
N THR A 84 -8.48 11.16 -7.72
CA THR A 84 -9.80 10.65 -8.12
C THR A 84 -9.86 10.33 -9.61
N VAL A 85 -9.44 11.28 -10.46
CA VAL A 85 -9.58 11.18 -11.94
C VAL A 85 -8.38 10.48 -12.56
N LEU A 86 -7.17 10.98 -12.28
CA LEU A 86 -5.94 10.40 -12.84
C LEU A 86 -5.46 9.15 -12.08
N ARG A 87 -6.08 8.83 -10.93
CA ARG A 87 -5.77 7.69 -10.08
C ARG A 87 -4.28 7.60 -9.71
N LEU A 88 -3.65 8.76 -9.47
CA LEU A 88 -2.24 8.87 -9.07
C LEU A 88 -2.06 8.54 -7.58
N ARG A 89 -2.52 7.36 -7.17
CA ARG A 89 -2.52 6.88 -5.78
C ARG A 89 -2.36 5.37 -5.69
N VAL A 90 -2.16 4.85 -4.49
CA VAL A 90 -2.17 3.41 -4.22
C VAL A 90 -3.55 2.83 -4.54
N SER A 91 -3.57 1.70 -5.25
CA SER A 91 -4.78 0.96 -5.53
C SER A 91 -5.02 -0.09 -4.45
N ALA A 92 -6.06 0.07 -3.64
CA ALA A 92 -6.44 -0.93 -2.63
C ALA A 92 -6.70 -2.31 -3.26
N LYS A 93 -7.20 -2.38 -4.50
CA LYS A 93 -7.37 -3.66 -5.21
C LYS A 93 -6.03 -4.30 -5.57
N ARG A 94 -5.04 -3.51 -6.00
CA ARG A 94 -3.70 -4.04 -6.33
C ARG A 94 -2.95 -4.44 -5.07
N LEU A 95 -3.05 -3.64 -4.02
CA LEU A 95 -2.48 -3.98 -2.71
C LEU A 95 -3.08 -5.30 -2.21
N GLN A 96 -4.41 -5.46 -2.30
CA GLN A 96 -5.07 -6.73 -1.97
C GLN A 96 -4.53 -7.89 -2.80
N ALA A 97 -4.37 -7.72 -4.11
CA ALA A 97 -3.82 -8.77 -4.98
C ALA A 97 -2.35 -9.12 -4.65
N VAL A 98 -1.54 -8.14 -4.20
CA VAL A 98 -0.19 -8.40 -3.69
C VAL A 98 -0.29 -9.21 -2.40
N LEU A 99 -1.12 -8.77 -1.45
CA LEU A 99 -1.33 -9.49 -0.19
C LEU A 99 -1.78 -10.94 -0.41
N GLU A 100 -2.84 -11.17 -1.18
CA GLU A 100 -3.37 -12.51 -1.46
C GLU A 100 -2.32 -13.43 -2.09
N ARG A 101 -1.47 -12.89 -2.97
CA ARG A 101 -0.36 -13.65 -3.56
C ARG A 101 0.66 -14.05 -2.51
N GLU A 102 1.15 -13.10 -1.73
CA GLU A 102 2.15 -13.37 -0.70
C GLU A 102 1.60 -14.36 0.34
N LEU A 103 0.32 -14.24 0.73
CA LEU A 103 -0.34 -15.17 1.65
C LEU A 103 -0.49 -16.58 1.08
N LYS A 104 -0.94 -16.71 -0.17
CA LYS A 104 -1.05 -18.01 -0.81
C LYS A 104 0.30 -18.72 -0.84
N GLU A 105 1.36 -17.97 -1.12
CA GLU A 105 2.69 -18.54 -1.14
C GLU A 105 3.29 -18.78 0.26
N MET A 106 2.72 -18.24 1.34
CA MET A 106 3.11 -18.56 2.73
C MET A 106 2.45 -19.83 3.27
N ALA A 107 1.30 -20.19 2.71
CA ALA A 107 0.56 -21.41 3.07
C ALA A 107 0.99 -22.64 2.26
N ALA A 108 1.82 -22.44 1.24
CA ALA A 108 2.40 -23.48 0.38
C ALA A 108 3.83 -23.81 0.83
#